data_AF-A0A8W8IMZ1-F1
#
_entry.id   AF-A0A8W8IMZ1-F1
#
_cell.length_a   1.000
_cell.length_b   1.000
_cell.length_c   1.000
_cell.angle_alpha   90.00
_cell.angle_beta   90.00
_cell.angle_gamma   90.00
#
_symmetry.space_group_name_H-M   'P 1'
#
loop_
_entity.id
_entity.type
_entity.pdbx_description
1 polymer ?
#
loop_
_entity_poly.entity_id
_entity_poly.type
_entity_poly.pdbx_seq_one_letter_code
_entity_poly.pdbx_strand_id
1 'polypeptide(L)'
;DIDVECLAVINDTVGALMSCAHSDRDCAIGLILGTGTNACYIEKLENVGLWDGDYNEPKQVMINTEWGALGDDGCLDFVKTEYDRQVDKHSINPGRQIYEKMISGMYMGEIVRLALEKLRKHGLLFGGKGSEELSTRGRFYTKYVSEIESDVDDHFKNTKQVFEELALEKYSDEDCRIAQYVCSLVSTRAAFLASVGVAALLNKMDRQDVTVAVDGSLYRFHPHFHDLMVEKIQQLVKPGMKFKLMLSHDGSGKGAAIVTAVANRLRESEKESIGENGLEN
;
A
#
# COMPACT_ATOMS: atom_id res chain seq x y z
N ASP A 1 2.42 8.63 -37.68
CA ASP A 1 3.09 7.59 -36.89
C ASP A 1 3.96 8.23 -35.83
N ILE A 2 3.87 7.73 -34.60
CA ILE A 2 4.74 8.16 -33.50
C ILE A 2 5.83 7.09 -33.39
N ASP A 3 7.09 7.51 -33.52
CA ASP A 3 8.25 6.63 -33.39
C ASP A 3 8.58 6.46 -31.90
N VAL A 4 8.19 5.31 -31.32
CA VAL A 4 8.38 5.00 -29.90
C VAL A 4 8.98 3.60 -29.77
N GLU A 5 10.13 3.51 -29.11
CA GLU A 5 10.77 2.24 -28.74
C GLU A 5 10.50 1.94 -27.25
N CYS A 6 10.06 0.71 -26.94
CA CYS A 6 9.88 0.26 -25.56
C CYS A 6 11.17 -0.42 -25.07
N LEU A 7 11.88 0.23 -24.14
CA LEU A 7 13.15 -0.28 -23.59
C LEU A 7 13.01 -0.99 -22.24
N ALA A 8 11.98 -0.68 -21.47
CA ALA A 8 11.78 -1.23 -20.14
C ALA A 8 10.28 -1.32 -19.80
N VAL A 9 9.92 -2.38 -19.08
CA VAL A 9 8.61 -2.56 -18.46
C VAL A 9 8.85 -2.74 -16.97
N ILE A 10 8.19 -1.94 -16.14
CA ILE A 10 8.40 -1.95 -14.68
C ILE A 10 7.08 -2.02 -13.92
N ASN A 11 7.14 -2.54 -12.70
CA ASN A 11 6.07 -2.41 -11.72
C ASN A 11 6.08 -1.00 -11.09
N ASP A 12 4.92 -0.52 -10.66
CA ASP A 12 4.75 0.81 -10.07
C ASP A 12 5.53 0.99 -8.75
N THR A 13 5.66 -0.05 -7.92
CA THR A 13 6.51 -0.03 -6.73
C THR A 13 7.98 0.25 -7.09
N VAL A 14 8.48 -0.37 -8.17
CA VAL A 14 9.83 -0.15 -8.71
C VAL A 14 9.97 1.29 -9.19
N GLY A 15 8.95 1.82 -9.88
CA GLY A 15 8.90 3.22 -10.27
C GLY A 15 8.99 4.17 -9.08
N ALA A 16 8.19 3.92 -8.04
CA ALA A 16 8.17 4.72 -6.81
C ALA A 16 9.54 4.74 -6.13
N LEU A 17 10.18 3.57 -5.99
CA LEU A 17 11.54 3.44 -5.45
C LEU A 17 12.54 4.24 -6.28
N MET A 18 12.56 4.04 -7.60
CA MET A 18 13.54 4.69 -8.49
C MET A 18 13.40 6.22 -8.52
N SER A 19 12.16 6.72 -8.48
CA SER A 19 11.87 8.15 -8.41
C SER A 19 12.43 8.79 -7.13
N CYS A 20 12.27 8.12 -5.98
CA CYS A 20 12.85 8.58 -4.72
C CYS A 20 14.36 8.37 -4.65
N ALA A 21 14.88 7.25 -5.14
CA ALA A 21 16.31 6.93 -5.14
C ALA A 21 17.16 7.94 -5.91
N HIS A 22 16.56 8.63 -6.89
CA HIS A 22 17.20 9.74 -7.58
C HIS A 22 17.51 10.93 -6.64
N SER A 23 16.65 11.18 -5.66
CA SER A 23 16.78 12.30 -4.71
C SER A 23 17.41 11.88 -3.38
N ASP A 24 17.29 10.60 -3.02
CA ASP A 24 17.74 10.04 -1.75
C ASP A 24 18.41 8.68 -1.95
N ARG A 25 19.73 8.65 -1.78
CA ARG A 25 20.55 7.45 -2.03
C ARG A 25 20.28 6.31 -1.06
N ASP A 26 19.65 6.57 0.08
CA ASP A 26 19.29 5.55 1.07
C ASP A 26 17.94 4.89 0.75
N CYS A 27 17.28 5.29 -0.35
CA CYS A 27 16.02 4.69 -0.78
C CYS A 27 16.23 3.25 -1.29
N ALA A 28 15.67 2.30 -0.55
CA ALA A 28 15.81 0.87 -0.83
C ALA A 28 14.49 0.09 -0.79
N ILE A 29 13.36 0.75 -0.50
CA ILE A 29 12.01 0.16 -0.56
C ILE A 29 11.08 1.09 -1.34
N GLY A 30 10.29 0.53 -2.25
CA GLY A 30 9.15 1.17 -2.87
C GLY A 30 7.87 0.54 -2.34
N LEU A 31 6.91 1.36 -1.95
CA LEU A 31 5.67 0.95 -1.31
C LEU A 31 4.49 1.65 -1.98
N ILE A 32 3.49 0.87 -2.39
CA ILE A 32 2.21 1.36 -2.87
C ILE A 32 1.13 1.06 -1.84
N LEU A 33 0.41 2.11 -1.44
CA LEU A 33 -0.74 2.09 -0.55
C LEU A 33 -1.86 2.94 -1.16
N GLY A 34 -2.62 2.33 -2.06
CA GLY A 34 -3.70 2.99 -2.82
C GLY A 34 -4.89 2.06 -2.99
N THR A 35 -5.41 1.94 -4.22
CA THR A 35 -6.45 0.95 -4.55
C THR A 35 -5.98 -0.47 -4.22
N GLY A 36 -4.74 -0.80 -4.59
CA GLY A 36 -4.04 -2.02 -4.17
C GLY A 36 -2.95 -1.71 -3.15
N THR A 37 -2.22 -2.75 -2.76
CA THR A 37 -0.94 -2.58 -2.04
C THR A 37 0.11 -3.56 -2.51
N ASN A 38 1.31 -3.05 -2.71
CA ASN A 38 2.48 -3.84 -3.07
C ASN A 38 3.76 -3.18 -2.54
N ALA A 39 4.84 -3.93 -2.47
CA ALA A 39 6.17 -3.40 -2.20
C ALA A 39 7.23 -4.02 -3.10
N CYS A 40 8.30 -3.25 -3.34
CA CYS A 40 9.56 -3.77 -3.85
C CYS A 40 10.70 -3.33 -2.94
N TYR A 41 11.82 -4.03 -3.00
CA TYR A 41 13.02 -3.69 -2.24
C TYR A 41 14.28 -4.12 -2.97
N ILE A 42 15.44 -3.59 -2.53
CA ILE A 42 16.75 -4.00 -3.03
C ILE A 42 17.28 -5.17 -2.21
N GLU A 43 17.52 -6.31 -2.87
CA GLU A 43 18.08 -7.53 -2.29
C GLU A 43 19.49 -7.80 -2.82
N LYS A 44 20.34 -8.44 -2.01
CA LYS A 44 21.65 -8.93 -2.44
C LYS A 44 21.48 -10.18 -3.30
N LEU A 45 22.22 -10.27 -4.40
CA LEU A 45 22.13 -11.43 -5.31
C LEU A 45 22.39 -12.78 -4.60
N GLU A 46 23.27 -12.80 -3.60
CA GLU A 46 23.56 -14.01 -2.79
C GLU A 46 22.33 -14.59 -2.06
N ASN A 47 21.30 -13.78 -1.82
CA ASN A 47 20.06 -14.19 -1.17
C ASN A 47 18.98 -14.65 -2.17
N VAL A 48 19.20 -14.49 -3.49
CA VAL A 48 18.22 -14.78 -4.54
C VAL A 48 18.52 -16.14 -5.16
N GLY A 49 18.04 -17.21 -4.53
CA GLY A 49 18.36 -18.59 -4.94
C GLY A 49 17.83 -19.02 -6.32
N LEU A 50 16.96 -18.23 -6.95
CA LEU A 50 16.42 -18.47 -8.29
C LEU A 50 17.07 -17.56 -9.37
N TRP A 51 18.11 -16.79 -9.01
CA TRP A 51 18.76 -15.89 -9.95
C TRP A 51 19.52 -16.67 -11.04
N ASP A 52 19.21 -16.36 -12.29
CA ASP A 52 19.81 -16.94 -13.50
C ASP A 52 20.54 -15.91 -14.37
N GLY A 53 20.64 -14.65 -13.91
CA GLY A 53 21.39 -13.58 -14.55
C GLY A 53 22.88 -13.57 -14.19
N ASP A 54 23.58 -12.51 -14.58
CA ASP A 54 24.99 -12.33 -14.24
C ASP A 54 25.20 -11.92 -12.77
N TYR A 55 26.43 -12.10 -12.28
CA TYR A 55 26.84 -11.73 -10.92
C TYR A 55 27.83 -10.55 -10.94
N ASN A 56 27.78 -9.71 -11.97
CA ASN A 56 28.62 -8.52 -12.04
C ASN A 56 28.18 -7.49 -11.00
N GLU A 57 29.03 -6.49 -10.79
CA GLU A 57 28.66 -5.38 -9.92
C GLU A 57 27.61 -4.47 -10.58
N PRO A 58 26.63 -3.96 -9.82
CA PRO A 58 26.45 -4.17 -8.38
C PRO A 58 25.77 -5.52 -8.08
N LYS A 59 26.26 -6.25 -7.07
CA LYS A 59 25.68 -7.55 -6.63
C LYS A 59 24.33 -7.46 -5.91
N GLN A 60 23.40 -6.71 -6.48
CA GLN A 60 22.07 -6.47 -5.94
C GLN A 60 21.02 -6.43 -7.06
N VAL A 61 19.79 -6.77 -6.70
CA VAL A 61 18.64 -6.78 -7.60
C VAL A 61 17.42 -6.21 -6.90
N MET A 62 16.53 -5.57 -7.66
CA MET A 62 15.23 -5.14 -7.15
C MET A 62 14.25 -6.32 -7.21
N ILE A 63 13.64 -6.65 -6.08
CA ILE A 63 12.60 -7.68 -5.99
C ILE A 63 11.25 -7.00 -5.85
N ASN A 64 10.39 -7.16 -6.86
CA ASN A 64 8.96 -6.91 -6.71
C ASN A 64 8.34 -8.07 -5.92
N THR A 65 7.75 -7.78 -4.76
CA THR A 65 7.29 -8.83 -3.85
C THR A 65 5.92 -9.38 -4.21
N GLU A 66 5.08 -8.60 -4.89
CA GLU A 66 3.64 -8.90 -5.09
C GLU A 66 2.98 -9.41 -3.79
N TRP A 67 3.29 -8.75 -2.68
CA TRP A 67 2.97 -9.26 -1.33
C TRP A 67 1.48 -9.34 -1.01
N GLY A 68 0.61 -8.88 -1.92
CA GLY A 68 -0.84 -8.87 -1.74
C GLY A 68 -1.39 -10.28 -1.53
N ALA A 69 -0.74 -11.30 -2.09
CA ALA A 69 -1.08 -12.70 -1.97
C ALA A 69 -0.66 -13.36 -0.65
N LEU A 70 0.03 -12.65 0.25
CA LEU A 70 0.39 -13.22 1.56
C LEU A 70 -0.89 -13.65 2.32
N GLY A 71 -0.90 -14.90 2.83
CA GLY A 71 -2.05 -15.47 3.51
C GLY A 71 -3.07 -16.20 2.61
N ASP A 72 -2.86 -16.25 1.29
CA ASP A 72 -3.66 -17.08 0.37
C ASP A 72 -3.63 -18.56 0.73
N ASP A 73 -2.54 -19.03 1.36
CA ASP A 73 -2.35 -20.39 1.87
C ASP A 73 -2.98 -20.64 3.26
N GLY A 74 -3.63 -19.62 3.84
CA GLY A 74 -4.25 -19.70 5.16
C GLY A 74 -3.34 -19.29 6.33
N CYS A 75 -2.07 -18.92 6.10
CA CYS A 75 -1.17 -18.56 7.20
C CYS A 75 -1.62 -17.33 8.00
N LEU A 76 -2.49 -16.49 7.43
CA LEU A 76 -3.07 -15.30 8.10
C LEU A 76 -4.50 -15.51 8.61
N ASP A 77 -5.03 -16.74 8.63
CA ASP A 77 -6.43 -16.99 9.03
C ASP A 77 -6.74 -16.54 10.46
N PHE A 78 -5.74 -16.54 11.35
CA PHE A 78 -5.88 -16.09 12.74
C PHE A 78 -6.11 -14.57 12.87
N VAL A 79 -5.75 -13.79 11.85
CA VAL A 79 -5.93 -12.32 11.82
C VAL A 79 -7.26 -11.92 11.17
N LYS A 80 -7.81 -12.78 10.30
CA LYS A 80 -9.03 -12.49 9.52
C LYS A 80 -10.28 -12.47 10.40
N THR A 81 -10.98 -11.34 10.37
CA THR A 81 -12.28 -11.16 10.99
C THR A 81 -13.40 -11.74 10.12
N GLU A 82 -14.63 -11.79 10.64
CA GLU A 82 -15.81 -12.14 9.84
C GLU A 82 -16.03 -11.15 8.68
N TYR A 83 -15.62 -9.89 8.83
CA TYR A 83 -15.76 -8.85 7.80
C TYR A 83 -14.79 -9.11 6.64
N ASP A 84 -13.53 -9.44 6.96
CA ASP A 84 -12.53 -9.82 5.94
C ASP A 84 -12.98 -11.04 5.15
N ARG A 85 -13.55 -12.04 5.84
CA ARG A 85 -14.09 -13.25 5.19
C ARG A 85 -15.27 -12.92 4.28
N GLN A 86 -16.13 -11.98 4.67
CA GLN A 86 -17.23 -11.53 3.81
C GLN A 86 -16.75 -10.74 2.60
N VAL A 87 -15.77 -9.84 2.76
CA VAL A 87 -15.14 -9.11 1.66
C VAL A 87 -14.51 -10.08 0.67
N ASP A 88 -13.72 -11.03 1.17
CA ASP A 88 -13.04 -12.04 0.35
C ASP A 88 -14.02 -12.90 -0.44
N LYS A 89 -15.05 -13.45 0.24
CA LYS A 89 -16.09 -14.30 -0.36
C LYS A 89 -16.80 -13.63 -1.54
N HIS A 90 -17.04 -12.32 -1.48
CA HIS A 90 -17.76 -11.58 -2.53
C HIS A 90 -16.83 -10.81 -3.47
N SER A 91 -15.51 -10.93 -3.30
CA SER A 91 -14.53 -10.30 -4.18
C SER A 91 -14.50 -10.96 -5.57
N ILE A 92 -13.80 -10.32 -6.52
CA ILE A 92 -13.62 -10.87 -7.87
C ILE A 92 -12.85 -12.20 -7.83
N ASN A 93 -11.86 -12.29 -6.94
CA ASN A 93 -10.99 -13.45 -6.78
C ASN A 93 -11.03 -13.96 -5.33
N PRO A 94 -12.07 -14.72 -4.91
CA PRO A 94 -12.14 -15.29 -3.57
C PRO A 94 -10.93 -16.18 -3.25
N GLY A 95 -10.39 -16.07 -2.04
CA GLY A 95 -9.22 -16.84 -1.59
C GLY A 95 -7.88 -16.34 -2.14
N ARG A 96 -7.87 -15.22 -2.87
CA ARG A 96 -6.67 -14.58 -3.41
C ARG A 96 -6.45 -13.19 -2.86
N GLN A 97 -5.23 -12.68 -2.91
CA GLN A 97 -4.89 -11.31 -2.49
C GLN A 97 -5.33 -11.04 -1.04
N ILE A 98 -5.18 -12.02 -0.15
CA ILE A 98 -5.69 -11.94 1.23
C ILE A 98 -5.09 -10.77 2.00
N TYR A 99 -3.79 -10.52 1.87
CA TYR A 99 -3.12 -9.42 2.54
C TYR A 99 -3.59 -8.06 2.02
N GLU A 100 -3.68 -7.92 0.70
CA GLU A 100 -4.15 -6.70 0.06
C GLU A 100 -5.58 -6.35 0.49
N LYS A 101 -6.47 -7.35 0.57
CA LYS A 101 -7.86 -7.17 1.03
C LYS A 101 -7.98 -6.63 2.45
N MET A 102 -6.99 -6.85 3.30
CA MET A 102 -6.99 -6.35 4.67
C MET A 102 -6.40 -4.93 4.82
N ILE A 103 -5.76 -4.41 3.77
CA ILE A 103 -4.99 -3.16 3.85
C ILE A 103 -5.53 -2.09 2.89
N SER A 104 -5.79 -2.47 1.64
CA SER A 104 -5.88 -1.50 0.55
C SER A 104 -7.17 -0.70 0.55
N GLY A 105 -7.11 0.45 -0.12
CA GLY A 105 -8.24 1.35 -0.27
C GLY A 105 -9.37 0.80 -1.13
N MET A 106 -9.19 -0.31 -1.87
CA MET A 106 -10.30 -0.97 -2.56
C MET A 106 -11.28 -1.64 -1.58
N TYR A 107 -10.80 -2.08 -0.42
CA TYR A 107 -11.56 -2.95 0.48
C TYR A 107 -11.87 -2.31 1.84
N MET A 108 -11.06 -1.33 2.27
CA MET A 108 -11.20 -0.67 3.57
C MET A 108 -12.63 -0.13 3.83
N GLY A 109 -13.20 0.61 2.87
CA GLY A 109 -14.55 1.15 3.02
C GLY A 109 -15.62 0.05 3.17
N GLU A 110 -15.49 -1.08 2.47
CA GLU A 110 -16.44 -2.19 2.59
C GLU A 110 -16.33 -2.90 3.94
N ILE A 111 -15.13 -3.01 4.51
CA ILE A 111 -14.94 -3.56 5.87
C ILE A 111 -15.65 -2.68 6.89
N VAL A 112 -15.47 -1.35 6.79
CA VAL A 112 -16.18 -0.39 7.66
C VAL A 112 -17.69 -0.51 7.47
N ARG A 113 -18.18 -0.55 6.23
CA ARG A 113 -19.62 -0.71 5.95
C ARG A 113 -20.22 -1.93 6.62
N LEU A 114 -19.55 -3.09 6.51
CA LEU A 114 -20.02 -4.34 7.10
C LEU A 114 -20.09 -4.27 8.63
N ALA A 115 -19.12 -3.60 9.26
CA ALA A 115 -19.13 -3.36 10.70
C ALA A 115 -20.28 -2.42 11.12
N LEU A 116 -20.45 -1.28 10.44
CA LEU A 116 -21.55 -0.34 10.69
C LEU A 116 -22.92 -0.98 10.48
N GLU A 117 -23.08 -1.75 9.40
CA GLU A 117 -24.32 -2.46 9.09
C GLU A 117 -24.64 -3.54 10.13
N LYS A 118 -23.61 -4.20 10.70
CA LYS A 118 -23.80 -5.13 11.81
C LYS A 118 -24.26 -4.39 13.07
N LEU A 119 -23.62 -3.29 13.46
CA LEU A 119 -24.02 -2.48 14.62
C LEU A 119 -25.45 -1.94 14.47
N ARG A 120 -25.79 -1.43 13.29
CA ARG A 120 -27.14 -0.99 12.95
C ARG A 120 -28.16 -2.11 13.11
N LYS A 121 -27.90 -3.31 12.56
CA LYS A 121 -28.81 -4.47 12.71
C LYS A 121 -29.05 -4.88 14.16
N HIS A 122 -28.11 -4.58 15.06
CA HIS A 122 -28.26 -4.82 16.51
C HIS A 122 -28.91 -3.63 17.24
N GLY A 123 -29.33 -2.58 16.54
CA GLY A 123 -29.95 -1.39 17.13
C GLY A 123 -28.97 -0.44 17.82
N LEU A 124 -27.66 -0.65 17.66
CA LEU A 124 -26.60 0.14 18.31
C LEU A 124 -26.21 1.40 17.52
N LEU A 125 -26.59 1.46 16.25
CA LEU A 125 -26.42 2.63 15.39
C LEU A 125 -27.76 3.04 14.79
N PHE A 126 -27.98 4.35 14.68
CA PHE A 126 -29.08 4.99 13.96
C PHE A 126 -30.47 4.50 14.41
N GLY A 127 -30.58 4.09 15.68
CA GLY A 127 -31.79 3.46 16.24
C GLY A 127 -32.26 2.23 15.46
N GLY A 128 -31.34 1.52 14.80
CA GLY A 128 -31.61 0.37 13.95
C GLY A 128 -32.08 0.70 12.54
N LYS A 129 -32.25 1.99 12.19
CA LYS A 129 -32.63 2.42 10.84
C LYS A 129 -31.41 2.55 9.96
N GLY A 130 -31.55 2.24 8.68
CA GLY A 130 -30.46 2.37 7.71
C GLY A 130 -30.92 3.08 6.47
N SER A 131 -30.05 3.11 5.48
CA SER A 131 -30.33 3.59 4.14
C SER A 131 -30.02 2.50 3.11
N GLU A 132 -30.52 2.69 1.89
CA GLU A 132 -30.16 1.83 0.76
C GLU A 132 -28.66 1.90 0.48
N GLU A 133 -28.05 3.09 0.56
CA GLU A 133 -26.61 3.28 0.35
C GLU A 133 -25.78 2.50 1.39
N LEU A 134 -26.06 2.60 2.69
CA LEU A 134 -25.34 1.84 3.72
C LEU A 134 -25.53 0.32 3.56
N SER A 135 -26.71 -0.11 3.12
CA SER A 135 -27.04 -1.52 2.92
C SER A 135 -26.38 -2.12 1.67
N THR A 136 -25.96 -1.28 0.72
CA THR A 136 -25.44 -1.70 -0.58
C THR A 136 -23.92 -1.86 -0.54
N ARG A 137 -23.46 -3.04 -0.97
CA ARG A 137 -22.03 -3.35 -1.06
C ARG A 137 -21.28 -2.34 -1.93
N GLY A 138 -20.12 -1.88 -1.45
CA GLY A 138 -19.23 -0.97 -2.18
C GLY A 138 -19.69 0.49 -2.21
N ARG A 139 -20.74 0.86 -1.47
CA ARG A 139 -21.22 2.26 -1.38
C ARG A 139 -20.63 3.06 -0.24
N PHE A 140 -19.92 2.41 0.69
CA PHE A 140 -19.08 3.11 1.65
C PHE A 140 -17.67 3.22 1.07
N TYR A 141 -17.33 4.39 0.55
CA TYR A 141 -16.04 4.61 -0.10
C TYR A 141 -14.93 4.81 0.92
N THR A 142 -13.70 4.41 0.57
CA THR A 142 -12.53 4.63 1.45
C THR A 142 -12.29 6.11 1.75
N LYS A 143 -12.69 7.04 0.87
CA LYS A 143 -12.65 8.48 1.18
C LYS A 143 -13.46 8.84 2.43
N TYR A 144 -14.56 8.13 2.70
CA TYR A 144 -15.40 8.36 3.88
C TYR A 144 -14.66 8.01 5.17
N VAL A 145 -13.79 6.99 5.14
CA VAL A 145 -12.93 6.65 6.28
C VAL A 145 -11.99 7.82 6.58
N SER A 146 -11.30 8.34 5.56
CA SER A 146 -10.40 9.49 5.71
C SER A 146 -11.14 10.76 6.15
N GLU A 147 -12.31 11.05 5.58
CA GLU A 147 -13.13 12.22 5.92
C GLU A 147 -13.63 12.16 7.37
N ILE A 148 -14.16 11.01 7.80
CA ILE A 148 -14.61 10.79 9.19
C ILE A 148 -13.46 10.95 10.18
N GLU A 149 -12.29 10.38 9.89
CA GLU A 149 -11.11 10.49 10.76
C GLU A 149 -10.41 11.85 10.71
N SER A 150 -10.81 12.73 9.80
CA SER A 150 -10.31 14.13 9.73
C SER A 150 -11.06 15.07 10.66
N ASP A 151 -12.19 14.65 11.25
CA ASP A 151 -12.87 15.42 12.29
C ASP A 151 -12.01 15.45 13.56
N VAL A 152 -11.66 16.65 14.01
CA VAL A 152 -10.81 16.89 15.19
C VAL A 152 -11.59 17.41 16.40
N ASP A 153 -12.89 17.70 16.23
CA ASP A 153 -13.76 18.25 17.25
C ASP A 153 -15.09 17.49 17.38
N ASP A 154 -15.84 17.79 18.44
CA ASP A 154 -17.16 17.20 18.71
C ASP A 154 -18.28 17.75 17.79
N HIS A 155 -17.98 18.52 16.74
CA HIS A 155 -19.01 18.95 15.78
C HIS A 155 -19.30 17.90 14.72
N PHE A 156 -18.36 16.97 14.47
CA PHE A 156 -18.49 15.84 13.55
C PHE A 156 -18.85 16.30 12.12
N LYS A 157 -18.27 17.41 11.65
CA LYS A 157 -18.68 18.05 10.39
C LYS A 157 -18.55 17.10 9.20
N ASN A 158 -17.40 16.46 9.03
CA ASN A 158 -17.17 15.56 7.90
C ASN A 158 -18.00 14.28 8.06
N THR A 159 -18.10 13.74 9.29
CA THR A 159 -18.90 12.56 9.58
C THR A 159 -20.38 12.77 9.25
N LYS A 160 -20.95 13.93 9.59
CA LYS A 160 -22.33 14.30 9.27
C LYS A 160 -22.54 14.45 7.76
N GLN A 161 -21.59 15.04 7.05
CA GLN A 161 -21.62 15.10 5.59
C GLN A 161 -21.60 13.69 4.95
N VAL A 162 -20.78 12.78 5.46
CA VAL A 162 -20.78 11.38 5.00
C VAL A 162 -22.12 10.71 5.26
N PHE A 163 -22.74 10.93 6.43
CA PHE A 163 -24.06 10.38 6.72
C PHE A 163 -25.15 10.92 5.79
N GLU A 164 -25.07 12.19 5.41
CA GLU A 164 -25.95 12.79 4.38
C GLU A 164 -25.74 12.16 3.01
N GLU A 165 -24.48 11.96 2.57
CA GLU A 165 -24.17 11.25 1.31
C GLU A 165 -24.65 9.80 1.33
N LEU A 166 -24.67 9.16 2.50
CA LEU A 166 -25.24 7.83 2.71
C LEU A 166 -26.77 7.87 2.89
N ALA A 167 -27.44 9.00 2.71
CA ALA A 167 -28.89 9.16 2.86
C ALA A 167 -29.43 8.68 4.22
N LEU A 168 -28.69 8.92 5.30
CA LEU A 168 -29.13 8.64 6.68
C LEU A 168 -29.93 9.83 7.22
N GLU A 169 -31.23 9.63 7.45
CA GLU A 169 -32.15 10.72 7.86
C GLU A 169 -32.05 11.12 9.33
N LYS A 170 -31.66 10.19 10.21
CA LYS A 170 -31.64 10.39 11.66
C LYS A 170 -30.43 9.72 12.29
N TYR A 171 -29.59 10.52 12.91
CA TYR A 171 -28.42 10.09 13.65
C TYR A 171 -28.18 11.06 14.82
N SER A 172 -27.46 10.57 15.82
CA SER A 172 -27.02 11.31 16.99
C SER A 172 -25.51 11.59 16.93
N ASP A 173 -25.03 12.46 17.81
CA ASP A 173 -23.58 12.65 17.98
C ASP A 173 -22.91 11.36 18.50
N GLU A 174 -23.63 10.51 19.23
CA GLU A 174 -23.13 9.18 19.64
C GLU A 174 -22.92 8.25 18.43
N ASP A 175 -23.83 8.27 17.46
CA ASP A 175 -23.64 7.52 16.20
C ASP A 175 -22.40 8.00 15.44
N CYS A 176 -22.11 9.31 15.48
CA CYS A 176 -20.91 9.89 14.88
C CYS A 176 -19.64 9.36 15.55
N ARG A 177 -19.61 9.35 16.90
CA ARG A 177 -18.47 8.79 17.67
C ARG A 177 -18.25 7.31 17.40
N ILE A 178 -19.32 6.53 17.34
CA ILE A 178 -19.22 5.10 17.02
C ILE A 178 -18.67 4.90 15.60
N ALA A 179 -19.14 5.66 14.62
CA ALA A 179 -18.62 5.56 13.25
C ALA A 179 -17.14 5.95 13.15
N GLN A 180 -16.71 7.01 13.81
CA GLN A 180 -15.30 7.39 13.94
C GLN A 180 -14.46 6.30 14.60
N TYR A 181 -14.97 5.69 15.66
CA TYR A 181 -14.27 4.62 16.34
C TYR A 181 -14.11 3.38 15.45
N VAL A 182 -15.15 3.00 14.71
CA VAL A 182 -15.07 1.90 13.72
C VAL A 182 -14.07 2.22 12.61
N CYS A 183 -14.08 3.44 12.07
CA CYS A 183 -13.12 3.86 11.04
C CYS A 183 -11.68 3.75 11.56
N SER A 184 -11.40 4.34 12.73
CA SER A 184 -10.05 4.32 13.31
C SER A 184 -9.55 2.92 13.62
N LEU A 185 -10.41 1.98 14.05
CA LEU A 185 -10.03 0.58 14.25
C LEU A 185 -9.60 -0.08 12.93
N VAL A 186 -10.34 0.13 11.85
CA VAL A 186 -10.07 -0.49 10.54
C VAL A 186 -8.82 0.13 9.90
N SER A 187 -8.69 1.46 9.88
CA SER A 187 -7.54 2.16 9.30
C SER A 187 -6.25 1.89 10.10
N THR A 188 -6.32 1.89 11.44
CA THR A 188 -5.19 1.52 12.31
C THR A 188 -4.71 0.11 12.04
N ARG A 189 -5.64 -0.84 11.91
CA ARG A 189 -5.29 -2.22 11.54
C ARG A 189 -4.59 -2.26 10.18
N ALA A 190 -5.13 -1.58 9.16
CA ALA A 190 -4.55 -1.54 7.83
C ALA A 190 -3.13 -0.95 7.83
N ALA A 191 -2.93 0.16 8.54
CA ALA A 191 -1.62 0.80 8.72
C ALA A 191 -0.64 -0.15 9.42
N PHE A 192 -1.07 -0.84 10.48
CA PHE A 192 -0.21 -1.77 11.21
C PHE A 192 0.17 -2.99 10.39
N LEU A 193 -0.76 -3.55 9.60
CA LEU A 193 -0.43 -4.64 8.68
C LEU A 193 0.58 -4.16 7.63
N ALA A 194 0.36 -3.03 6.97
CA ALA A 194 1.35 -2.45 6.05
C ALA A 194 2.73 -2.29 6.72
N SER A 195 2.77 -1.78 7.96
CA SER A 195 3.99 -1.63 8.76
C SER A 195 4.70 -2.95 9.05
N VAL A 196 3.98 -4.04 9.31
CA VAL A 196 4.57 -5.37 9.50
C VAL A 196 5.33 -5.80 8.25
N GLY A 197 4.73 -5.60 7.07
CA GLY A 197 5.38 -5.90 5.79
C GLY A 197 6.65 -5.07 5.59
N VAL A 198 6.57 -3.75 5.81
CA VAL A 198 7.73 -2.86 5.69
C VAL A 198 8.83 -3.22 6.69
N ALA A 199 8.48 -3.47 7.95
CA ALA A 199 9.44 -3.85 8.98
C ALA A 199 10.13 -5.19 8.66
N ALA A 200 9.40 -6.15 8.08
CA ALA A 200 10.00 -7.41 7.62
C ALA A 200 11.07 -7.16 6.54
N LEU A 201 10.78 -6.30 5.55
CA LEU A 201 11.76 -5.93 4.51
C LEU A 201 12.96 -5.17 5.07
N LEU A 202 12.74 -4.20 5.96
CA LEU A 202 13.80 -3.47 6.66
C LEU A 202 14.73 -4.44 7.41
N ASN A 203 14.16 -5.28 8.27
CA ASN A 203 14.89 -6.25 9.07
C ASN A 203 15.65 -7.28 8.22
N LYS A 204 15.08 -7.65 7.06
CA LYS A 204 15.68 -8.59 6.11
C LYS A 204 16.87 -7.98 5.37
N MET A 205 16.76 -6.74 4.91
CA MET A 205 17.87 -6.05 4.23
C MET A 205 19.03 -5.73 5.18
N ASP A 206 18.74 -5.51 6.46
CA ASP A 206 19.73 -5.25 7.51
C ASP A 206 20.63 -4.04 7.18
N ARG A 207 20.04 -3.01 6.56
CA ARG A 207 20.70 -1.72 6.29
C ARG A 207 20.46 -0.75 7.44
N GLN A 208 21.49 0.03 7.79
CA GLN A 208 21.44 0.93 8.95
C GLN A 208 20.43 2.07 8.79
N ASP A 209 20.44 2.72 7.62
CA ASP A 209 19.56 3.83 7.26
C ASP A 209 18.82 3.46 5.97
N VAL A 210 17.49 3.56 5.97
CA VAL A 210 16.65 3.22 4.81
C VAL A 210 15.55 4.24 4.60
N THR A 211 15.44 4.73 3.37
CA THR A 211 14.26 5.47 2.91
C THR A 211 13.27 4.50 2.26
N VAL A 212 12.01 4.60 2.69
CA VAL A 212 10.87 3.90 2.10
C VAL A 212 10.10 4.91 1.25
N ALA A 213 10.16 4.75 -0.07
CA ALA A 213 9.39 5.54 -1.00
C ALA A 213 7.94 5.07 -0.99
N VAL A 214 7.01 5.94 -0.58
CA VAL A 214 5.58 5.60 -0.48
C VAL A 214 4.79 6.40 -1.53
N ASP A 215 3.94 5.70 -2.28
CA ASP A 215 2.94 6.29 -3.17
C ASP A 215 1.57 5.62 -2.92
N GLY A 216 0.51 6.18 -3.49
CA GLY A 216 -0.86 5.70 -3.41
C GLY A 216 -1.77 6.62 -2.61
N SER A 217 -3.04 6.64 -3.01
CA SER A 217 -4.06 7.56 -2.49
C SER A 217 -4.38 7.32 -1.01
N LEU A 218 -4.36 6.08 -0.53
CA LEU A 218 -4.67 5.78 0.87
C LEU A 218 -3.65 6.45 1.78
N TYR A 219 -2.35 6.29 1.50
CA TYR A 219 -1.31 6.93 2.30
C TYR A 219 -1.28 8.45 2.16
N ARG A 220 -1.52 8.98 0.94
CA ARG A 220 -1.47 10.42 0.67
C ARG A 220 -2.58 11.22 1.35
N PHE A 221 -3.79 10.65 1.44
CA PHE A 221 -4.98 11.40 1.83
C PHE A 221 -5.54 11.01 3.20
N HIS A 222 -5.14 9.87 3.76
CA HIS A 222 -5.61 9.47 5.09
C HIS A 222 -4.85 10.21 6.19
N PRO A 223 -5.53 10.89 7.13
CA PRO A 223 -4.90 11.84 8.06
C PRO A 223 -3.86 11.21 8.99
N HIS A 224 -4.09 9.96 9.43
CA HIS A 224 -3.26 9.32 10.48
C HIS A 224 -2.32 8.22 9.97
N PHE A 225 -2.39 7.87 8.68
CA PHE A 225 -1.75 6.64 8.18
C PHE A 225 -0.22 6.70 8.28
N HIS A 226 0.37 7.88 8.02
CA HIS A 226 1.81 8.11 8.18
C HIS A 226 2.28 7.85 9.61
N ASP A 227 1.66 8.52 10.58
CA ASP A 227 2.07 8.48 11.98
C ASP A 227 1.91 7.07 12.58
N LEU A 228 0.76 6.43 12.31
CA LEU A 228 0.49 5.05 12.70
C LEU A 228 1.53 4.09 12.12
N MET A 229 1.92 4.31 10.86
CA MET A 229 2.93 3.46 10.24
C MET A 229 4.31 3.65 10.87
N VAL A 230 4.75 4.90 11.05
CA VAL A 230 6.03 5.24 11.66
C VAL A 230 6.11 4.64 13.07
N GLU A 231 5.08 4.85 13.89
CA GLU A 231 5.03 4.30 15.25
C GLU A 231 5.16 2.77 15.24
N LYS A 232 4.39 2.09 14.38
CA LYS A 232 4.39 0.62 14.34
C LYS A 232 5.68 0.04 13.78
N ILE A 233 6.24 0.63 12.72
CA ILE A 233 7.52 0.18 12.15
C ILE A 233 8.61 0.31 13.20
N GLN A 234 8.66 1.45 13.92
CA GLN A 234 9.65 1.68 14.96
C GLN A 234 9.64 0.64 16.09
N GLN A 235 8.46 0.06 16.38
CA GLN A 235 8.29 -1.02 17.36
C GLN A 235 8.77 -2.39 16.85
N LEU A 236 8.81 -2.60 15.53
CA LEU A 236 9.04 -3.90 14.90
C LEU A 236 10.43 -4.06 14.28
N VAL A 237 11.12 -2.97 13.98
CA VAL A 237 12.48 -3.01 13.43
C VAL A 237 13.52 -3.38 14.48
N LYS A 238 14.64 -3.96 14.04
CA LYS A 238 15.77 -4.27 14.92
C LYS A 238 16.28 -3.00 15.62
N PRO A 239 16.72 -3.10 16.89
CA PRO A 239 17.28 -1.95 17.62
C PRO A 239 18.42 -1.27 16.84
N GLY A 240 18.39 0.07 16.78
CA GLY A 240 19.43 0.87 16.13
C GLY A 240 19.24 1.10 14.63
N MET A 241 18.29 0.41 13.98
CA MET A 241 17.90 0.71 12.61
C MET A 241 17.16 2.04 12.53
N LYS A 242 17.45 2.82 11.48
CA LYS A 242 16.79 4.08 11.17
C LYS A 242 16.06 3.95 9.84
N PHE A 243 14.86 4.50 9.80
CA PHE A 243 14.08 4.57 8.57
C PHE A 243 13.34 5.90 8.48
N LYS A 244 12.94 6.26 7.27
CA LYS A 244 11.95 7.33 7.05
C LYS A 244 11.03 6.95 5.90
N LEU A 245 9.77 7.38 6.00
CA LEU A 245 8.80 7.25 4.93
C LEU A 245 8.79 8.54 4.13
N MET A 246 9.02 8.45 2.82
CA MET A 246 9.09 9.60 1.92
C MET A 246 8.04 9.46 0.84
N LEU A 247 7.23 10.50 0.62
CA LEU A 247 6.27 10.52 -0.48
C LEU A 247 7.02 10.55 -1.82
N SER A 248 6.77 9.55 -2.68
CA SER A 248 7.22 9.58 -4.06
C SER A 248 6.36 10.55 -4.85
N HIS A 249 6.95 11.47 -5.60
CA HIS A 249 6.20 12.40 -6.46
C HIS A 249 6.25 11.91 -7.90
N ASP A 250 5.15 11.27 -8.35
CA ASP A 250 5.03 10.62 -9.66
C ASP A 250 6.01 9.44 -9.81
N GLY A 251 5.80 8.39 -9.01
CA GLY A 251 6.62 7.17 -9.06
C GLY A 251 6.55 6.48 -10.41
N SER A 252 5.35 6.35 -10.99
CA SER A 252 5.15 5.61 -12.23
C SER A 252 5.71 6.34 -13.45
N GLY A 253 5.57 7.67 -13.56
CA GLY A 253 6.10 8.44 -14.69
C GLY A 253 7.61 8.64 -14.60
N LYS A 254 8.08 9.33 -13.57
CA LYS A 254 9.52 9.63 -13.40
C LYS A 254 10.35 8.37 -13.19
N GLY A 255 9.86 7.42 -12.40
CA GLY A 255 10.54 6.15 -12.18
C GLY A 255 10.73 5.36 -13.47
N ALA A 256 9.69 5.27 -14.31
CA ALA A 256 9.80 4.62 -15.62
C ALA A 256 10.82 5.33 -16.53
N ALA A 257 10.83 6.66 -16.55
CA ALA A 257 11.81 7.42 -17.31
C ALA A 257 13.26 7.17 -16.84
N ILE A 258 13.48 7.12 -15.52
CA ILE A 258 14.81 6.83 -14.94
C ILE A 258 15.25 5.41 -15.30
N VAL A 259 14.38 4.41 -15.16
CA VAL A 259 14.72 3.02 -15.52
C VAL A 259 15.01 2.89 -17.00
N THR A 260 14.20 3.54 -17.85
CA THR A 260 14.41 3.58 -19.30
C THR A 260 15.77 4.20 -19.65
N ALA A 261 16.16 5.30 -18.98
CA ALA A 261 17.46 5.92 -19.19
C ALA A 261 18.63 5.00 -18.77
N VAL A 262 18.48 4.27 -17.65
CA VAL A 262 19.47 3.28 -17.22
C VAL A 262 19.59 2.12 -18.23
N ALA A 263 18.45 1.59 -18.70
CA ALA A 263 18.41 0.52 -19.69
C ALA A 263 19.06 0.95 -21.01
N ASN A 264 18.78 2.17 -21.49
CA ASN A 264 19.43 2.67 -22.70
C ASN A 264 20.94 2.76 -22.55
N ARG A 265 21.43 3.28 -21.41
CA ARG A 265 22.87 3.39 -21.13
C ARG A 265 23.56 2.02 -21.09
N LEU A 266 22.95 1.02 -20.46
CA LEU A 266 23.50 -0.35 -20.40
C LEU A 266 23.60 -0.94 -21.80
N ARG A 267 22.53 -0.81 -22.60
CA ARG A 267 22.50 -1.25 -24.00
C ARG A 267 23.58 -0.57 -24.86
N GLU A 268 23.82 0.72 -24.66
CA GLU A 268 24.89 1.46 -25.35
C GLU A 268 26.27 0.93 -24.95
N SER A 269 26.52 0.71 -23.66
CA SER A 269 27.80 0.15 -23.19
C SER A 269 28.06 -1.28 -23.68
N GLU A 270 27.02 -2.11 -23.79
CA GLU A 270 27.14 -3.45 -24.39
C GLU A 270 27.52 -3.37 -25.87
N LYS A 271 26.89 -2.48 -26.63
CA LYS A 271 27.21 -2.27 -28.05
C LYS A 271 28.64 -1.78 -28.25
N GLU A 272 29.13 -0.87 -27.42
CA GLU A 272 30.52 -0.40 -27.44
C GLU A 272 31.49 -1.55 -27.15
N SER A 273 31.22 -2.37 -26.13
CA SER A 273 32.06 -3.53 -25.79
C SER A 273 32.12 -4.60 -26.89
N ILE A 274 31.03 -4.81 -27.64
CA ILE A 274 30.99 -5.74 -28.77
C ILE A 274 31.70 -5.15 -29.99
N GLY A 275 31.60 -3.83 -30.19
CA GLY A 275 32.27 -3.11 -31.29
C GLY A 275 33.80 -3.08 -31.15
N GLU A 276 34.32 -2.94 -29.93
CA GLU A 276 35.77 -3.00 -29.66
C GLU A 276 36.33 -4.43 -29.88
N ASN A 277 35.61 -5.47 -29.44
CA ASN A 277 36.00 -6.86 -29.64
C ASN A 277 35.87 -7.37 -31.10
N GLY A 278 35.12 -6.66 -31.94
CA GLY A 278 34.95 -6.97 -33.36
C GLY A 278 36.05 -6.42 -34.27
N LEU A 279 36.92 -5.54 -33.76
CA LEU A 279 38.05 -4.94 -34.49
C LEU A 279 39.39 -5.63 -34.23
N GLU A 280 39.44 -6.61 -33.32
CA GLU A 280 40.64 -7.39 -32.98
C GLU A 280 40.72 -8.78 -33.66
N ASN A 281 39.84 -9.10 -34.62
CA ASN A 281 39.89 -10.35 -35.40
C ASN A 281 40.13 -10.13 -36.90
#